data_AF-A0A2N6E216-F1
#
_entry.id   AF-A0A2N6E216-F1
#
_cell.length_a   1.000
_cell.length_b   1.000
_cell.length_c   1.000
_cell.angle_alpha   90.00
_cell.angle_beta   90.00
_cell.angle_gamma   90.00
#
_symmetry.space_group_name_H-M   'P 1'
#
loop_
_entity.id
_entity.type
_entity.pdbx_description
1 polymer ?
#
loop_
_entity_poly.entity_id
_entity_poly.type
_entity_poly.pdbx_seq_one_letter_code
_entity_poly.pdbx_strand_id
1 'polypeptide(L)'
;MNNSLSFETSLDPYRALVQKVDTFGRQVHRLFADRMACRKGCAGCCLLESVLPVEAASLDLALKSLPQESFQGLVNTANSVSTNCPLLLNGECSIYAARPLICRTHGLPLLIREEKGNRVDVCDKNFVGGGSLPGEAVLDLEALNAALVMINRRFLQEHPGFAADGERVLLADLISVRS
;
A
#
# COMPACT_ATOMS: atom_id res chain seq x y z
N MET A 1 -1.86 23.42 18.38
CA MET A 1 -3.00 22.86 17.62
C MET A 1 -2.89 23.09 16.11
N ASN A 2 -2.31 24.20 15.61
CA ASN A 2 -2.14 24.44 14.15
C ASN A 2 -1.18 23.48 13.42
N ASN A 3 -0.15 22.95 14.09
CA ASN A 3 0.85 22.11 13.42
C ASN A 3 0.33 20.73 13.01
N SER A 4 -0.50 20.10 13.84
CA SER A 4 -1.09 18.78 13.57
C SER A 4 -2.07 18.82 12.41
N LEU A 5 -2.88 19.88 12.30
CA LEU A 5 -3.82 20.06 11.20
C LEU A 5 -3.09 20.26 9.86
N SER A 6 -1.98 21.01 9.88
CA SER A 6 -1.13 21.22 8.70
C SER A 6 -0.48 19.93 8.22
N PHE A 7 -0.04 19.07 9.15
CA PHE A 7 0.55 17.77 8.81
C PHE A 7 -0.48 16.85 8.16
N GLU A 8 -1.67 16.70 8.72
CA GLU A 8 -2.69 15.83 8.13
C GLU A 8 -3.14 16.28 6.74
N THR A 9 -3.25 17.59 6.52
CA THR A 9 -3.61 18.18 5.22
C THR A 9 -2.53 17.91 4.16
N SER A 10 -1.25 17.86 4.54
CA SER A 10 -0.16 17.54 3.60
C SER A 10 -0.25 16.11 3.03
N LEU A 11 -1.01 15.23 3.66
CA LEU A 11 -1.27 13.86 3.18
C LEU A 11 -2.43 13.80 2.18
N ASP A 12 -3.18 14.87 1.96
CA ASP A 12 -4.36 14.86 1.10
C ASP A 12 -4.07 14.44 -0.36
N PRO A 13 -2.96 14.88 -1.01
CA PRO A 13 -2.62 14.37 -2.33
C PRO A 13 -2.42 12.84 -2.35
N TYR A 14 -1.79 12.29 -1.31
CA TYR A 14 -1.61 10.84 -1.16
C TYR A 14 -2.94 10.13 -0.92
N ARG A 15 -3.78 10.65 -0.02
CA ARG A 15 -5.11 10.10 0.27
C ARG A 15 -6.01 10.11 -0.97
N ALA A 16 -5.95 11.17 -1.78
CA ALA A 16 -6.66 11.24 -3.04
C ALA A 16 -6.18 10.19 -4.05
N LEU A 17 -4.87 9.93 -4.13
CA LEU A 17 -4.33 8.86 -4.98
C LEU A 17 -4.78 7.47 -4.50
N VAL A 18 -4.73 7.22 -3.19
CA VAL A 18 -5.26 5.99 -2.57
C VAL A 18 -6.73 5.79 -2.91
N GLN A 19 -7.56 6.83 -2.78
CA GLN A 19 -8.99 6.75 -3.10
C GLN A 19 -9.26 6.42 -4.58
N LYS A 20 -8.45 6.96 -5.50
CA LYS A 20 -8.53 6.63 -6.93
C LYS A 20 -8.24 5.14 -7.17
N VAL A 21 -7.15 4.63 -6.59
CA VAL A 21 -6.77 3.21 -6.72
C VAL A 21 -7.79 2.30 -6.07
N ASP A 22 -8.34 2.66 -4.90
CA ASP A 22 -9.41 1.90 -4.26
C ASP A 22 -10.70 1.86 -5.09
N THR A 23 -11.04 2.97 -5.75
CA THR A 23 -12.21 3.03 -6.63
C THR A 23 -12.02 2.14 -7.84
N PHE A 24 -10.85 2.22 -8.47
CA PHE A 24 -10.47 1.35 -9.58
C PHE A 24 -10.50 -0.13 -9.15
N GLY A 25 -9.88 -0.48 -8.03
CA GLY A 25 -9.85 -1.84 -7.51
C GLY A 25 -11.25 -2.39 -7.24
N ARG A 26 -12.15 -1.58 -6.65
CA ARG A 26 -13.57 -1.98 -6.47
C ARG A 26 -14.28 -2.23 -7.80
N GLN A 27 -14.00 -1.44 -8.84
CA GLN A 27 -14.57 -1.66 -10.17
C GLN A 27 -14.08 -2.99 -10.77
N VAL A 28 -12.77 -3.25 -10.74
CA VAL A 28 -12.20 -4.52 -11.21
C VAL A 28 -12.78 -5.70 -10.44
N HIS A 29 -12.85 -5.62 -9.11
CA HIS A 29 -13.46 -6.65 -8.27
C HIS A 29 -14.92 -6.93 -8.62
N ARG A 30 -15.70 -5.92 -9.01
CA ARG A 30 -17.09 -6.11 -9.44
C ARG A 30 -17.19 -6.77 -10.81
N LEU A 31 -16.35 -6.35 -11.76
CA LEU A 31 -16.34 -6.89 -13.12
C LEU A 31 -15.86 -8.35 -13.17
N PHE A 32 -14.98 -8.73 -12.25
CA PHE A 32 -14.32 -10.04 -12.25
C PHE A 32 -14.51 -10.79 -10.93
N ALA A 33 -15.67 -10.65 -10.29
CA ALA A 33 -15.96 -11.25 -8.99
C ALA A 33 -15.68 -12.77 -8.94
N ASP A 34 -16.08 -13.50 -9.99
CA ASP A 34 -15.87 -14.95 -10.10
C ASP A 34 -14.42 -15.35 -10.40
N ARG A 35 -13.56 -14.36 -10.66
CA ARG A 35 -12.16 -14.54 -11.05
C ARG A 35 -11.19 -13.85 -10.08
N MET A 36 -11.66 -13.31 -8.96
CA MET A 36 -10.81 -12.63 -7.98
C MET A 36 -10.92 -13.26 -6.60
N ALA A 37 -9.82 -13.88 -6.15
CA ALA A 37 -9.69 -14.44 -4.81
C ALA A 37 -9.21 -13.41 -3.77
N CYS A 38 -8.50 -12.37 -4.19
CA CYS A 38 -7.92 -11.34 -3.30
C CYS A 38 -9.00 -10.61 -2.48
N ARG A 39 -8.82 -10.54 -1.16
CA ARG A 39 -9.71 -9.85 -0.20
C ARG A 39 -9.00 -9.62 1.13
N LYS A 40 -9.65 -8.91 2.06
CA LYS A 40 -9.17 -8.86 3.45
C LYS A 40 -9.02 -10.29 3.99
N GLY A 41 -7.87 -10.58 4.62
CA GLY A 41 -7.50 -11.92 5.07
C GLY A 41 -6.76 -12.78 4.03
N CYS A 42 -6.55 -12.29 2.80
CA CYS A 42 -5.64 -12.91 1.84
C CYS A 42 -4.19 -12.49 2.15
N ALA A 43 -3.53 -13.18 3.09
CA ALA A 43 -2.18 -12.83 3.53
C ALA A 43 -1.03 -13.51 2.74
N GLY A 44 -1.34 -14.40 1.78
CA GLY A 44 -0.33 -15.23 1.12
C GLY A 44 0.71 -14.50 0.26
N CYS A 45 0.51 -13.21 -0.04
CA CYS A 45 1.47 -12.34 -0.73
C CYS A 45 1.87 -11.11 0.11
N CYS A 46 1.53 -11.09 1.40
CA CYS A 46 1.83 -9.97 2.28
C CYS A 46 3.28 -10.03 2.75
N LEU A 47 4.19 -9.54 1.90
CA LEU A 47 5.63 -9.52 2.12
C LEU A 47 6.20 -8.08 2.03
N LEU A 48 5.37 -7.07 2.31
CA LEU A 48 5.81 -5.68 2.22
C LEU A 48 6.80 -5.38 3.35
N GLU A 49 7.99 -4.91 2.99
CA GLU A 49 9.05 -4.58 3.95
C GLU A 49 9.19 -3.08 4.17
N SER A 50 9.01 -2.27 3.12
CA SER A 50 9.26 -0.84 3.16
C SER A 50 8.34 -0.03 2.25
N VAL A 51 8.17 1.25 2.59
CA VAL A 51 7.27 2.19 1.89
C VAL A 51 7.95 3.53 1.67
N LEU A 52 7.36 4.40 0.84
CA LEU A 52 7.84 5.77 0.73
C LEU A 52 7.51 6.58 1.99
N PRO A 53 8.27 7.65 2.28
CA PRO A 53 8.05 8.52 3.44
C PRO A 53 6.62 9.04 3.61
N VAL A 54 5.95 9.47 2.54
CA VAL A 54 4.55 9.92 2.61
C VAL A 54 3.59 8.80 3.03
N GLU A 55 3.85 7.56 2.59
CA GLU A 55 3.08 6.39 3.00
C GLU A 55 3.38 6.07 4.46
N ALA A 56 4.65 6.13 4.88
CA ALA A 56 5.07 5.92 6.26
C ALA A 56 4.38 6.89 7.23
N ALA A 57 4.32 8.18 6.88
CA ALA A 57 3.57 9.19 7.63
C ALA A 57 2.08 8.83 7.76
N SER A 58 1.45 8.37 6.68
CA SER A 58 0.06 7.93 6.71
C SER A 58 -0.14 6.65 7.54
N LEU A 59 0.81 5.72 7.51
CA LEU A 59 0.76 4.49 8.31
C LEU A 59 0.93 4.79 9.79
N ASP A 60 1.83 5.70 10.15
CA ASP A 60 2.06 6.10 11.54
C ASP A 60 0.77 6.65 12.18
N LEU A 61 0.01 7.48 11.46
CA LEU A 61 -1.31 7.94 11.93
C LEU A 61 -2.31 6.79 12.14
N ALA A 62 -2.31 5.80 11.26
CA ALA A 62 -3.16 4.62 11.39
C ALA A 62 -2.74 3.75 12.58
N LEU A 63 -1.43 3.52 12.75
CA LEU A 63 -0.86 2.80 13.88
C LEU A 63 -1.14 3.50 15.21
N LYS A 64 -1.16 4.85 15.24
CA LYS A 64 -1.55 5.64 16.42
C LYS A 64 -3.00 5.44 16.83
N SER A 65 -3.85 5.04 15.90
CA SER A 65 -5.27 4.82 16.13
C SER A 65 -5.60 3.37 16.52
N LEU A 66 -4.61 2.47 16.56
CA LEU A 66 -4.82 1.08 16.97
C LEU A 66 -5.02 0.96 18.48
N PRO A 67 -5.84 -0.01 18.95
CA PRO A 67 -5.83 -0.41 20.34
C PRO A 67 -4.44 -0.85 20.80
N GLN A 68 -4.09 -0.54 22.05
CA GLN A 68 -2.77 -0.85 22.61
C GLN A 68 -2.42 -2.35 22.51
N GLU A 69 -3.39 -3.23 22.75
CA GLU A 69 -3.22 -4.68 22.62
C GLU A 69 -2.84 -5.09 21.19
N SER A 70 -3.53 -4.54 20.19
CA SER A 70 -3.20 -4.80 18.78
C SER A 70 -1.83 -4.28 18.43
N PHE A 71 -1.47 -3.08 18.91
CA PHE A 71 -0.14 -2.52 18.67
C PHE A 71 0.97 -3.38 19.30
N GLN A 72 0.78 -3.88 20.52
CA GLN A 72 1.74 -4.79 21.16
C GLN A 72 1.90 -6.10 20.38
N GLY A 73 0.80 -6.61 19.80
CA GLY A 73 0.87 -7.76 18.90
C GLY A 73 1.75 -7.50 17.67
N LEU A 74 1.72 -6.28 17.13
CA LEU A 74 2.57 -5.90 15.99
C LEU A 74 4.04 -5.82 16.39
N VAL A 75 4.35 -5.26 17.56
CA VAL A 75 5.72 -5.23 18.10
C VAL A 75 6.28 -6.65 18.23
N ASN A 76 5.48 -7.58 18.77
CA ASN A 76 5.90 -8.98 18.88
C ASN A 76 6.11 -9.63 17.50
N THR A 77 5.27 -9.30 16.53
CA THR A 77 5.38 -9.80 15.15
C THR A 77 6.62 -9.25 14.46
N ALA A 78 6.89 -7.95 14.58
CA ALA A 78 8.06 -7.28 13.99
C ALA A 78 9.39 -7.79 14.58
N ASN A 79 9.40 -8.18 15.86
CA ASN A 79 10.56 -8.77 16.52
C ASN A 79 10.74 -10.27 16.26
N SER A 80 9.76 -10.92 15.63
CA SER A 80 9.87 -12.33 15.26
C SER A 80 10.62 -12.49 13.93
N VAL A 81 11.34 -13.61 13.78
CA VAL A 81 11.96 -13.97 12.49
C VAL A 81 10.86 -14.46 11.56
N SER A 82 10.23 -13.53 10.83
CA SER A 82 9.18 -13.82 9.86
C SER A 82 9.50 -13.16 8.53
N THR A 83 9.21 -13.86 7.43
CA THR A 83 9.22 -13.26 6.08
C THR A 83 7.92 -12.52 5.77
N ASN A 84 6.93 -12.58 6.66
CA ASN A 84 5.64 -11.95 6.46
C ASN A 84 5.66 -10.47 6.84
N CYS A 85 4.75 -9.69 6.25
CA CYS A 85 4.56 -8.28 6.55
C CYS A 85 4.33 -8.08 8.06
N PRO A 86 5.09 -7.17 8.71
CA PRO A 86 5.01 -6.96 10.15
C PRO A 86 3.70 -6.32 10.62
N LEU A 87 2.84 -5.88 9.68
CA LEU A 87 1.50 -5.35 9.94
C LEU A 87 0.41 -6.43 10.06
N LEU A 88 0.77 -7.71 9.97
CA LEU A 88 -0.18 -8.82 10.07
C LEU A 88 -0.39 -9.25 11.52
N LEU A 89 -1.65 -9.40 11.91
CA LEU A 89 -2.07 -10.07 13.14
C LEU A 89 -3.04 -11.19 12.76
N ASN A 90 -2.75 -12.42 13.19
CA ASN A 90 -3.62 -13.58 12.94
C ASN A 90 -4.01 -13.76 11.45
N GLY A 91 -3.09 -13.43 10.52
CA GLY A 91 -3.34 -13.52 9.08
C GLY A 91 -4.14 -12.36 8.46
N GLU A 92 -4.44 -11.30 9.23
CA GLU A 92 -5.09 -10.09 8.72
C GLU A 92 -4.22 -8.85 8.94
N CYS A 93 -4.28 -7.90 8.01
CA CYS A 93 -3.61 -6.62 8.20
C CYS A 93 -4.34 -5.78 9.26
N SER A 94 -3.62 -5.39 10.31
CA SER A 94 -4.14 -4.59 11.43
C SER A 94 -4.65 -3.21 11.00
N ILE A 95 -4.08 -2.67 9.92
CA ILE A 95 -4.41 -1.36 9.33
C ILE A 95 -4.88 -1.50 7.88
N TYR A 96 -5.66 -2.54 7.56
CA TYR A 96 -6.09 -2.84 6.18
C TYR A 96 -6.69 -1.63 5.44
N ALA A 97 -7.47 -0.79 6.13
CA ALA A 97 -8.04 0.43 5.54
C ALA A 97 -7.00 1.49 5.15
N ALA A 98 -5.86 1.52 5.83
CA ALA A 98 -4.75 2.45 5.60
C ALA A 98 -3.58 1.82 4.81
N ARG A 99 -3.76 0.61 4.27
CA ARG A 99 -2.71 -0.12 3.55
C ARG A 99 -2.06 0.74 2.44
N PRO A 100 -0.73 0.63 2.22
CA PRO A 100 0.01 1.37 1.20
C PRO A 100 -0.47 1.10 -0.23
N LEU A 101 -0.03 1.91 -1.19
CA LEU A 101 -0.47 1.80 -2.58
C LEU A 101 -0.13 0.44 -3.18
N ILE A 102 1.08 -0.07 -2.95
CA ILE A 102 1.49 -1.38 -3.45
C ILE A 102 0.60 -2.53 -2.93
N CYS A 103 0.06 -2.41 -1.71
CA CYS A 103 -0.88 -3.40 -1.17
C CYS A 103 -2.26 -3.33 -1.84
N ARG A 104 -2.60 -2.21 -2.49
CA ARG A 104 -3.88 -2.01 -3.20
C ARG A 104 -3.82 -2.44 -4.65
N THR A 105 -2.62 -2.42 -5.24
CA THR A 105 -2.40 -2.92 -6.60
C THR A 105 -2.28 -4.44 -6.64
N HIS A 106 -1.88 -5.08 -5.54
CA HIS A 106 -1.79 -6.53 -5.46
C HIS A 106 -3.10 -7.23 -5.82
N GLY A 107 -3.03 -8.12 -6.82
CA GLY A 107 -4.16 -8.87 -7.33
C GLY A 107 -4.93 -8.18 -8.46
N LEU A 108 -4.69 -6.90 -8.72
CA LEU A 108 -5.25 -6.21 -9.89
C LEU A 108 -4.44 -6.56 -11.15
N PRO A 109 -5.05 -6.47 -12.35
CA PRO A 109 -4.28 -6.52 -13.59
C PRO A 109 -3.39 -5.30 -13.74
N LEU A 110 -2.10 -5.50 -13.98
CA LEU A 110 -1.10 -4.44 -14.07
C LEU A 110 -0.54 -4.37 -15.49
N LEU A 111 -0.56 -3.18 -16.09
CA LEU A 111 0.17 -2.92 -17.32
C LEU A 111 1.65 -2.74 -16.97
N ILE A 112 2.49 -3.57 -17.57
CA ILE A 112 3.93 -3.48 -17.51
C ILE A 112 4.42 -3.09 -18.90
N ARG A 113 5.10 -1.95 -18.97
CA ARG A 113 5.71 -1.42 -20.18
C ARG A 113 7.12 -2.00 -20.29
N GLU A 114 7.40 -2.67 -21.39
CA GLU A 114 8.73 -3.24 -21.66
C GLU A 114 9.22 -2.76 -23.02
N GLU A 115 10.53 -2.81 -23.25
CA GLU A 115 11.15 -2.35 -24.50
C GLU A 115 10.61 -3.07 -25.74
N LYS A 116 10.20 -4.33 -25.60
CA LYS A 116 9.70 -5.19 -26.67
C LYS A 116 8.17 -5.21 -26.80
N GLY A 117 7.48 -4.35 -26.05
CA GLY A 117 6.02 -4.25 -26.04
C GLY A 117 5.43 -4.27 -24.63
N ASN A 118 4.15 -3.93 -24.52
CA ASN A 118 3.47 -3.94 -23.23
C ASN A 118 2.91 -5.33 -22.93
N ARG A 119 2.95 -5.73 -21.65
CA ARG A 119 2.27 -6.93 -21.16
C ARG A 119 1.33 -6.59 -20.01
N VAL A 120 0.33 -7.43 -19.81
CA VAL A 120 -0.56 -7.35 -18.64
C VAL A 120 -0.19 -8.49 -17.70
N ASP A 121 0.20 -8.12 -16.49
CA ASP A 121 0.48 -9.04 -15.40
C ASP A 121 -0.77 -9.23 -14.55
N VAL A 122 -1.04 -10.47 -14.16
CA VAL A 122 -2.17 -10.82 -13.27
C VAL A 122 -1.66 -11.77 -12.19
N CYS A 123 -2.25 -11.68 -11.01
CA CYS A 123 -1.93 -12.61 -9.93
C CYS A 123 -2.34 -14.04 -10.29
N ASP A 124 -1.47 -15.04 -10.08
CA ASP A 124 -1.74 -16.46 -10.38
C ASP A 124 -2.98 -17.05 -9.68
N LYS A 125 -3.40 -16.44 -8.57
CA LYS A 125 -4.60 -16.84 -7.81
C LYS A 125 -5.87 -16.15 -8.31
N ASN A 126 -5.72 -15.08 -9.07
CA ASN A 126 -6.82 -14.41 -9.74
C ASN A 126 -6.78 -14.80 -11.22
N PHE A 127 -7.87 -14.59 -11.94
CA PHE A 127 -7.95 -14.78 -13.38
C PHE A 127 -7.58 -16.19 -13.88
N VAL A 128 -7.61 -17.21 -13.00
CA VAL A 128 -7.36 -18.62 -13.32
C VAL A 128 -8.18 -19.04 -14.53
N GLY A 129 -7.55 -19.68 -15.51
CA GLY A 129 -8.17 -20.03 -16.79
C GLY A 129 -8.03 -18.97 -17.89
N GLY A 130 -7.43 -17.81 -17.61
CA GLY A 130 -7.11 -16.80 -18.62
C GLY A 130 -8.33 -16.08 -19.20
N GLY A 131 -8.11 -15.26 -20.23
CA GLY A 131 -9.16 -14.48 -20.90
C GLY A 131 -8.71 -13.05 -21.19
N SER A 132 -9.40 -12.37 -22.11
CA SER A 132 -9.12 -10.97 -22.40
C SER A 132 -9.56 -10.07 -21.25
N LEU A 133 -8.79 -9.01 -21.03
CA LEU A 133 -9.12 -7.94 -20.09
C LEU A 133 -9.38 -6.66 -20.89
N PRO A 134 -10.46 -5.93 -20.58
CA PRO A 134 -10.68 -4.64 -21.18
C PRO A 134 -9.64 -3.64 -20.63
N GLY A 135 -9.22 -2.70 -21.45
CA GLY A 135 -8.12 -1.78 -21.10
C GLY A 135 -8.41 -0.97 -19.83
N GLU A 136 -9.67 -0.61 -19.59
CA GLU A 136 -10.12 0.11 -18.40
C GLU A 136 -10.04 -0.72 -17.10
N ALA A 137 -9.82 -2.02 -17.19
CA ALA A 137 -9.58 -2.90 -16.03
C ALA A 137 -8.10 -3.16 -15.78
N VAL A 138 -7.20 -2.52 -16.53
CA VAL A 138 -5.75 -2.66 -16.39
C VAL A 138 -5.15 -1.39 -15.80
N LEU A 139 -4.42 -1.54 -14.69
CA LEU A 139 -3.78 -0.43 -13.99
C LEU A 139 -2.39 -0.17 -14.56
N ASP A 140 -2.11 1.06 -15.00
CA ASP A 140 -0.77 1.47 -15.41
C ASP A 140 0.13 1.67 -14.19
N LEU A 141 1.00 0.69 -13.93
CA LEU A 141 1.86 0.66 -12.76
C LEU A 141 2.93 1.75 -12.80
N GLU A 142 3.47 2.05 -13.97
CA GLU A 142 4.49 3.08 -14.14
C GLU A 142 3.91 4.47 -13.87
N ALA A 143 2.74 4.77 -14.45
CA ALA A 143 2.04 6.02 -14.20
C ALA A 143 1.66 6.18 -12.71
N LEU A 144 1.21 5.11 -12.05
CA LEU A 144 0.89 5.12 -10.63
C LEU A 144 2.14 5.39 -9.77
N ASN A 145 3.25 4.70 -10.05
CA ASN A 145 4.50 4.89 -9.34
C ASN A 145 5.06 6.29 -9.52
N ALA A 146 5.00 6.85 -10.74
CA ALA A 146 5.41 8.21 -11.02
C ALA A 146 4.58 9.24 -10.21
N ALA A 147 3.26 9.06 -10.16
CA ALA A 147 2.38 9.91 -9.36
C ALA A 147 2.71 9.85 -7.87
N LEU A 148 2.94 8.64 -7.33
CA LEU A 148 3.32 8.45 -5.94
C LEU A 148 4.67 9.10 -5.61
N VAL A 149 5.68 8.94 -6.47
CA VAL A 149 6.99 9.59 -6.29
C VAL A 149 6.88 11.12 -6.27
N MET A 150 6.07 11.69 -7.17
CA MET A 150 5.83 13.15 -7.18
C MET A 150 5.16 13.63 -5.88
N ILE A 151 4.15 12.90 -5.41
CA ILE A 151 3.48 13.22 -4.14
C ILE A 151 4.47 13.11 -2.97
N ASN A 152 5.29 12.06 -2.95
CA ASN A 152 6.31 11.88 -1.91
C ASN A 152 7.31 13.05 -1.88
N ARG A 153 7.83 13.46 -3.04
CA ARG A 153 8.76 14.59 -3.13
C ARG A 153 8.14 15.88 -2.61
N ARG A 154 6.88 16.15 -2.97
CA ARG A 154 6.14 17.30 -2.45
C ARG A 154 6.02 17.24 -0.93
N PHE A 155 5.65 16.08 -0.38
CA PHE A 155 5.56 15.88 1.07
C PHE A 155 6.90 16.17 1.77
N LEU A 156 8.02 15.66 1.24
CA LEU A 156 9.35 15.91 1.82
C LEU A 156 9.78 17.38 1.72
N GLN A 157 9.34 18.12 0.71
CA GLN A 157 9.57 19.57 0.60
C GLN A 157 8.79 20.36 1.66
N GLU A 158 7.56 19.93 1.97
CA GLU A 158 6.72 20.54 3.00
C GLU A 158 7.19 20.17 4.42
N HIS A 159 7.89 19.04 4.59
CA HIS A 159 8.38 18.51 5.87
C HIS A 159 9.89 18.22 5.84
N PRO A 160 10.74 19.25 5.77
CA PRO A 160 12.19 19.06 5.77
C PRO A 160 12.64 18.33 7.05
N GLY A 161 13.42 17.26 6.87
CA GLY A 161 13.92 16.43 7.98
C GLY A 161 13.08 15.19 8.30
N PHE A 162 11.98 14.94 7.59
CA PHE A 162 11.20 13.69 7.77
C PHE A 162 11.99 12.45 7.28
N ALA A 163 12.57 12.53 6.08
CA ALA A 163 13.44 11.52 5.46
C ALA A 163 14.23 12.14 4.30
N ALA A 164 15.27 11.47 3.80
CA ALA A 164 15.97 11.90 2.58
C ALA A 164 15.15 11.57 1.30
N ASP A 165 15.37 12.31 0.21
CA ASP A 165 14.76 11.97 -1.09
C ASP A 165 15.29 10.62 -1.59
N GLY A 166 14.39 9.79 -2.11
CA GLY A 166 14.70 8.41 -2.54
C GLY A 166 14.83 7.40 -1.41
N GLU A 167 14.74 7.81 -0.13
CA GLU A 167 14.74 6.90 1.00
C GLU A 167 13.43 6.09 1.08
N ARG A 168 13.52 4.85 1.57
CA ARG A 168 12.37 4.02 1.94
C ARG A 168 12.39 3.80 3.43
N VAL A 169 11.22 3.88 4.05
CA VAL A 169 11.04 3.63 5.49
C VAL A 169 10.68 2.17 5.68
N LEU A 170 11.41 1.45 6.51
CA LEU A 170 11.08 0.06 6.87
C LEU A 170 9.85 0.03 7.77
N LEU A 171 8.95 -0.90 7.51
CA LEU A 171 7.75 -1.06 8.35
C LEU A 171 8.10 -1.50 9.76
N ALA A 172 9.17 -2.28 9.93
CA ALA A 172 9.67 -2.68 11.24
C ALA A 172 10.09 -1.47 12.09
N ASP A 173 10.74 -0.46 11.50
CA ASP A 173 11.17 0.74 12.21
C ASP A 173 9.98 1.58 12.69
N LEU A 174 8.92 1.69 11.88
CA LEU A 174 7.68 2.37 12.26
C LEU A 174 7.00 1.75 13.49
N ILE A 175 7.14 0.44 13.67
CA ILE A 175 6.57 -0.31 14.79
C ILE A 175 7.50 -0.20 16.01
N SER A 176 8.80 -0.41 15.80
CA SER A 176 9.81 -0.48 16.87
C SER A 176 10.02 0.85 17.60
N VAL A 177 9.97 1.99 16.90
CA VAL A 177 10.22 3.33 17.48
C VAL A 177 9.16 3.71 18.55
N ARG A 178 8.04 3.00 18.62
CA ARG A 178 6.94 3.28 19.57
C ARG A 178 6.78 2.21 20.66
N SER A 179 7.72 1.27 20.76
CA SER A 179 7.75 0.20 21.78
C SER A 179 8.14 0.71 23.16
#